data_AF-A0A7V8E396-F1
#
_entry.id   AF-A0A7V8E396-F1
#
_cell.length_a   1.000
_cell.length_b   1.000
_cell.length_c   1.000
_cell.angle_alpha   90.00
_cell.angle_beta   90.00
_cell.angle_gamma   90.00
#
_symmetry.space_group_name_H-M   'P 1'
#
loop_
_entity.id
_entity.type
_entity.pdbx_description
1 polymer ?
#
loop_
_entity_poly.entity_id
_entity_poly.type
_entity_poly.pdbx_seq_one_letter_code
_entity_poly.pdbx_strand_id
1 'polypeptide(L)'
;MGAPVTLHGLHTVDPRVDAPQARPPLALLPSPLPARVVTPSPMLDVSRATESLHGLGFERIHTIPGSSYKDCSTVIVTPTRGLIHHRVVAAWQSLIAPMNQKRAFLFVAGDEVGHAYNNFLQQVLAHPELSTWKYVLTLEDDNIPPPDAHIRLLEAIERGPFDAVGGVYFTKGDVNMPQCYGDPELFRQSGVMDFRPRDVAAALQRGQICECNGIAMGCTLWRMDLFRQVPPPWFVTVADWFPEQGGAAAMTQDLYFCKKAREAGKRFAVDFRVKVGHIDPGTGIVY
;
A
#
# COMPACT_ATOMS: atom_id res chain seq x y z
N MET A 1 -22.55 -60.59 -15.99
CA MET A 1 -22.17 -61.37 -14.80
C MET A 1 -21.44 -60.43 -13.86
N GLY A 2 -22.14 -59.97 -12.83
CA GLY A 2 -21.59 -59.08 -11.81
C GLY A 2 -20.94 -59.90 -10.69
N ALA A 3 -19.77 -59.46 -10.25
CA ALA A 3 -19.12 -59.90 -9.03
C ALA A 3 -18.65 -58.66 -8.25
N PRO A 4 -18.66 -58.71 -6.90
CA PRO A 4 -18.87 -57.54 -6.06
C PRO A 4 -17.57 -56.87 -5.62
N VAL A 5 -17.65 -55.56 -5.40
CA VAL A 5 -16.60 -54.75 -4.76
C VAL A 5 -16.78 -54.83 -3.24
N THR A 6 -15.83 -55.45 -2.56
CA THR A 6 -15.74 -55.50 -1.09
C THR A 6 -15.09 -54.22 -0.58
N LEU A 7 -15.81 -53.43 0.21
CA LEU A 7 -15.26 -52.31 0.99
C LEU A 7 -14.61 -52.86 2.27
N HIS A 8 -13.30 -52.67 2.42
CA HIS A 8 -12.59 -52.82 3.69
C HIS A 8 -12.09 -51.45 4.17
N GLY A 9 -12.48 -51.07 5.40
CA GLY A 9 -11.94 -49.87 6.06
C GLY A 9 -12.82 -49.28 7.15
N LEU A 10 -13.31 -50.09 8.11
CA LEU A 10 -13.86 -49.57 9.36
C LEU A 10 -12.71 -49.38 10.35
N HIS A 11 -12.35 -48.13 10.62
CA HIS A 11 -11.48 -47.77 11.74
C HIS A 11 -12.23 -47.99 13.06
N THR A 12 -11.73 -48.91 13.88
CA THR A 12 -12.13 -49.08 15.27
C THR A 12 -11.63 -47.89 16.10
N VAL A 13 -12.54 -47.14 16.70
CA VAL A 13 -12.23 -46.07 17.66
C VAL A 13 -11.96 -46.70 19.03
N ASP A 14 -10.81 -46.38 19.61
CA ASP A 14 -10.37 -46.81 20.95
C ASP A 14 -11.24 -46.14 22.04
N PRO A 15 -11.94 -46.90 22.92
CA PRO A 15 -12.87 -46.34 23.90
C PRO A 15 -12.22 -45.82 25.18
N ARG A 16 -10.92 -45.45 25.18
CA ARG A 16 -10.20 -45.06 26.42
C ARG A 16 -9.72 -43.62 26.50
N VAL A 17 -10.22 -42.71 25.66
CA VAL A 17 -9.84 -41.29 25.70
C VAL A 17 -11.07 -40.40 25.84
N ASP A 18 -11.89 -40.64 26.86
CA ASP A 18 -12.94 -39.69 27.29
C ASP A 18 -13.21 -39.86 28.79
N ALA A 19 -12.22 -39.53 29.61
CA ALA A 19 -12.44 -39.26 31.02
C ALA A 19 -12.50 -37.73 31.21
N PRO A 20 -13.60 -37.16 31.73
CA PRO A 20 -13.70 -35.72 31.93
C PRO A 20 -12.69 -35.28 33.00
N GLN A 21 -11.73 -34.45 32.60
CA GLN A 21 -10.83 -33.79 33.55
C GLN A 21 -11.66 -32.88 34.48
N ALA A 22 -11.49 -33.08 35.78
CA ALA A 22 -12.13 -32.27 36.81
C ALA A 22 -11.75 -30.78 36.62
N ARG A 23 -12.77 -29.93 36.45
CA ARG A 23 -12.58 -28.48 36.36
C ARG A 23 -12.00 -27.96 37.69
N PRO A 24 -10.98 -27.10 37.67
CA PRO A 24 -10.49 -26.45 38.88
C PRO A 24 -11.61 -25.58 39.50
N PRO A 25 -11.61 -25.39 40.83
CA PRO A 25 -12.63 -24.60 41.51
C PRO A 25 -12.62 -23.15 41.01
N LEU A 26 -13.82 -22.63 40.74
CA LEU A 26 -14.05 -21.25 40.34
C LEU A 26 -13.47 -20.31 41.41
N ALA A 27 -12.43 -19.54 41.07
CA ALA A 27 -11.97 -18.47 41.93
C ALA A 27 -13.10 -17.45 42.11
N LEU A 28 -13.42 -17.13 43.37
CA LEU A 28 -14.39 -16.10 43.73
C LEU A 28 -13.98 -14.78 43.06
N LEU A 29 -14.84 -14.28 42.17
CA LEU A 29 -14.67 -12.99 41.53
C LEU A 29 -14.60 -11.89 42.61
N PRO A 30 -13.67 -10.93 42.51
CA PRO A 30 -13.63 -9.80 43.42
C PRO A 30 -14.94 -9.01 43.33
N SER A 31 -15.41 -8.51 44.49
CA SER A 31 -16.63 -7.71 44.60
C SER A 31 -16.67 -6.58 43.57
N PRO A 32 -17.85 -6.24 43.03
CA PRO A 32 -18.00 -5.18 42.04
C PRO A 32 -17.47 -3.86 42.62
N LEU A 33 -16.60 -3.20 41.85
CA LEU A 33 -16.13 -1.85 42.15
C LEU A 33 -17.35 -0.91 42.28
N PRO A 34 -17.33 0.06 43.21
CA PRO A 34 -18.43 1.00 43.37
C PRO A 34 -18.68 1.74 42.06
N ALA A 35 -19.96 1.86 41.68
CA ALA A 35 -20.38 2.54 40.48
C ALA A 35 -19.86 3.99 40.51
N ARG A 36 -18.94 4.31 39.60
CA ARG A 36 -18.43 5.66 39.44
C ARG A 36 -19.56 6.49 38.84
N VAL A 37 -20.11 7.42 39.63
CA VAL A 37 -21.09 8.40 39.14
C VAL A 37 -20.38 9.26 38.09
N VAL A 38 -20.62 8.96 36.82
CA VAL A 38 -20.18 9.80 35.70
C VAL A 38 -21.12 11.00 35.70
N THR A 39 -20.63 12.13 36.22
CA THR A 39 -21.30 13.41 36.02
C THR A 39 -21.40 13.65 34.50
N PRO A 40 -22.57 14.00 33.95
CA PRO A 40 -22.69 14.33 32.55
C PRO A 40 -21.69 15.45 32.25
N SER A 41 -20.75 15.21 31.33
CA SER A 41 -19.95 16.29 30.78
C SER A 41 -20.93 17.34 30.26
N PRO A 42 -20.79 18.62 30.63
CA PRO A 42 -21.68 19.64 30.10
C PRO A 42 -21.60 19.58 28.57
N MET A 43 -22.77 19.46 27.93
CA MET A 43 -22.86 19.54 26.48
C MET A 43 -22.13 20.81 26.04
N LEU A 44 -21.24 20.65 25.04
CA LEU A 44 -20.57 21.77 24.41
C LEU A 44 -21.63 22.80 24.02
N ASP A 45 -21.52 23.98 24.62
CA ASP A 45 -22.38 25.10 24.31
C ASP A 45 -22.18 25.45 22.84
N VAL A 46 -23.22 25.16 22.04
CA VAL A 46 -23.21 25.34 20.59
C VAL A 46 -22.87 26.81 20.27
N SER A 47 -23.37 27.76 21.05
CA SER A 47 -23.09 29.19 20.91
C SER A 47 -21.58 29.47 20.96
N ARG A 48 -20.89 28.92 21.97
CA ARG A 48 -19.42 29.02 22.12
C ARG A 48 -18.66 28.29 21.02
N ALA A 49 -19.17 27.15 20.55
CA ALA A 49 -18.58 26.45 19.42
C ALA A 49 -18.69 27.30 18.13
N THR A 50 -19.84 27.97 17.92
CA THR A 50 -20.03 28.89 16.78
C THR A 50 -19.20 30.15 16.86
N GLU A 51 -18.96 30.70 18.05
CA GLU A 51 -18.04 31.83 18.24
C GLU A 51 -16.58 31.47 17.91
N SER A 52 -16.19 30.20 18.13
CA SER A 52 -14.88 29.69 17.70
C SER A 52 -14.81 29.37 16.20
N LEU A 53 -15.96 29.30 15.51
CA LEU A 53 -16.06 29.23 14.05
C LEU A 53 -15.95 30.64 13.46
N HIS A 54 -14.86 31.34 13.76
CA HIS A 54 -14.35 32.31 12.80
C HIS A 54 -14.03 31.51 11.54
N GLY A 55 -14.97 31.50 10.58
CA GLY A 55 -14.75 30.91 9.28
C GLY A 55 -13.43 31.44 8.76
N LEU A 56 -12.46 30.54 8.54
CA LEU A 56 -11.09 30.89 8.17
C LEU A 56 -10.97 31.40 6.72
N GLY A 57 -12.02 32.08 6.25
CA GLY A 57 -12.12 32.84 5.02
C GLY A 57 -11.68 32.10 3.75
N PHE A 58 -11.68 32.85 2.66
CA PHE A 58 -10.96 32.51 1.44
C PHE A 58 -9.43 32.57 1.64
N GLU A 59 -8.95 32.90 2.83
CA GLU A 59 -7.53 33.11 3.14
C GLU A 59 -6.74 31.79 3.27
N ARG A 60 -7.45 30.67 3.50
CA ARG A 60 -6.88 29.32 3.36
C ARG A 60 -7.00 28.74 1.96
N ILE A 61 -7.42 29.52 0.96
CA ILE A 61 -7.17 29.16 -0.43
C ILE A 61 -5.68 29.35 -0.67
N HIS A 62 -4.90 28.38 -0.20
CA HIS A 62 -3.72 28.00 -0.91
C HIS A 62 -4.22 27.64 -2.30
N THR A 63 -3.87 28.44 -3.30
CA THR A 63 -4.02 28.08 -4.70
C THR A 63 -3.44 26.68 -4.82
N ILE A 64 -4.29 25.64 -4.87
CA ILE A 64 -3.85 24.26 -5.10
C ILE A 64 -3.24 24.33 -6.50
N PRO A 65 -1.90 24.23 -6.65
CA PRO A 65 -1.31 24.55 -7.93
C PRO A 65 -1.70 23.44 -8.92
N GLY A 66 -2.69 23.75 -9.76
CA GLY A 66 -2.96 23.10 -11.03
C GLY A 66 -3.44 21.64 -10.98
N SER A 67 -4.63 21.37 -10.44
CA SER A 67 -5.37 20.14 -10.78
C SER A 67 -6.89 20.31 -10.86
N SER A 68 -7.46 21.44 -10.44
CA SER A 68 -8.92 21.65 -10.34
C SER A 68 -9.72 21.51 -11.65
N TYR A 69 -9.06 21.35 -12.80
CA TYR A 69 -9.66 21.05 -14.10
C TYR A 69 -8.98 19.91 -14.87
N LYS A 70 -7.99 19.26 -14.27
CA LYS A 70 -7.32 18.11 -14.90
C LYS A 70 -8.08 16.84 -14.56
N ASP A 71 -8.12 15.92 -15.51
CA ASP A 71 -8.60 14.57 -15.26
C ASP A 71 -7.62 13.85 -14.33
N CYS A 72 -8.07 13.59 -13.10
CA CYS A 72 -7.35 12.83 -12.08
C CYS A 72 -8.04 11.51 -11.75
N SER A 73 -8.81 10.97 -12.72
CA SER A 73 -9.43 9.67 -12.59
C SER A 73 -8.42 8.61 -12.15
N THR A 74 -8.67 8.00 -10.99
CA THR A 74 -7.70 7.11 -10.33
C THR A 74 -8.35 5.80 -9.93
N VAL A 75 -7.82 4.70 -10.46
CA VAL A 75 -8.11 3.36 -9.96
C VAL A 75 -7.16 3.07 -8.80
N ILE A 76 -7.69 2.76 -7.62
CA ILE A 76 -6.92 2.33 -6.46
C ILE A 76 -7.00 0.82 -6.36
N VAL A 77 -5.85 0.17 -6.22
CA VAL A 77 -5.74 -1.27 -6.06
C VAL A 77 -5.01 -1.61 -4.78
N THR A 78 -5.58 -2.57 -4.05
CA THR A 78 -4.94 -3.14 -2.86
C THR A 78 -4.93 -4.66 -2.96
N PRO A 79 -3.75 -5.28 -3.16
CA PRO A 79 -3.60 -6.70 -2.95
C PRO A 79 -3.68 -7.00 -1.45
N THR A 80 -4.41 -8.06 -1.10
CA THR A 80 -4.48 -8.51 0.29
C THR A 80 -4.55 -10.02 0.38
N ARG A 81 -4.04 -10.55 1.50
CA ARG A 81 -4.16 -11.96 1.87
C ARG A 81 -5.43 -12.27 2.68
N GLY A 82 -6.34 -11.29 2.80
CA GLY A 82 -7.67 -11.46 3.40
C GLY A 82 -7.82 -10.92 4.81
N LEU A 83 -6.74 -10.49 5.46
CA LEU A 83 -6.77 -9.82 6.77
C LEU A 83 -6.05 -8.48 6.67
N ILE A 84 -6.74 -7.40 7.06
CA ILE A 84 -6.23 -6.03 6.98
C ILE A 84 -6.28 -5.41 8.37
N HIS A 85 -5.16 -4.84 8.80
CA HIS A 85 -5.09 -4.21 10.13
C HIS A 85 -6.01 -2.99 10.21
N HIS A 86 -6.75 -2.82 11.31
CA HIS A 86 -7.75 -1.75 11.43
C HIS A 86 -7.16 -0.33 11.23
N ARG A 87 -5.90 -0.10 11.62
CA ARG A 87 -5.19 1.17 11.38
C ARG A 87 -4.98 1.47 9.90
N VAL A 88 -4.74 0.44 9.10
CA VAL A 88 -4.59 0.54 7.64
C VAL A 88 -5.94 0.90 7.01
N VAL A 89 -7.01 0.18 7.41
CA VAL A 89 -8.38 0.50 6.97
C VAL A 89 -8.76 1.94 7.32
N ALA A 90 -8.49 2.38 8.56
CA ALA A 90 -8.76 3.75 8.99
C ALA A 90 -8.00 4.79 8.17
N ALA A 91 -6.73 4.52 7.85
CA ALA A 91 -5.93 5.39 6.99
C ALA A 91 -6.52 5.48 5.58
N TRP A 92 -6.92 4.36 4.98
CA TRP A 92 -7.53 4.35 3.65
C TRP A 92 -8.88 5.08 3.61
N GLN A 93 -9.71 4.95 4.65
CA GLN A 93 -10.97 5.69 4.77
C GLN A 93 -10.75 7.20 4.93
N SER A 94 -9.62 7.61 5.52
CA SER A 94 -9.25 9.01 5.66
C SER A 94 -8.63 9.63 4.41
N LEU A 95 -8.29 8.83 3.39
CA LEU A 95 -7.66 9.33 2.16
C LEU A 95 -8.60 10.26 1.42
N ILE A 96 -8.26 11.55 1.43
CA ILE A 96 -8.93 12.55 0.61
C ILE A 96 -8.52 12.36 -0.86
N ALA A 97 -9.45 12.64 -1.76
CA ALA A 97 -9.25 12.60 -3.19
C ALA A 97 -9.63 13.94 -3.82
N PRO A 98 -9.16 14.25 -5.04
CA PRO A 98 -9.52 15.51 -5.66
C PRO A 98 -11.04 15.58 -5.89
N MET A 99 -11.61 16.74 -5.63
CA MET A 99 -13.05 16.95 -5.76
C MET A 99 -13.52 16.75 -7.19
N ASN A 100 -14.70 16.15 -7.34
CA ASN A 100 -15.36 15.89 -8.63
C ASN A 100 -14.58 14.99 -9.60
N GLN A 101 -13.66 14.15 -9.10
CA GLN A 101 -12.91 13.19 -9.90
C GLN A 101 -13.42 11.76 -9.71
N LYS A 102 -13.31 10.95 -10.76
CA LYS A 102 -13.65 9.52 -10.69
C LYS A 102 -12.62 8.78 -9.84
N ARG A 103 -13.10 7.93 -8.94
CA ARG A 103 -12.26 7.09 -8.07
C ARG A 103 -12.92 5.75 -7.87
N ALA A 104 -12.15 4.68 -8.02
CA ALA A 104 -12.57 3.32 -7.72
C ALA A 104 -11.55 2.72 -6.76
N PHE A 105 -12.00 2.14 -5.65
CA PHE A 105 -11.13 1.43 -4.71
C PHE A 105 -11.45 -0.05 -4.81
N LEU A 106 -10.48 -0.83 -5.29
CA LEU A 106 -10.65 -2.24 -5.62
C LEU A 106 -9.65 -3.09 -4.83
N PHE A 107 -10.14 -4.23 -4.34
CA PHE A 107 -9.32 -5.23 -3.65
C PHE A 107 -9.07 -6.41 -4.56
N VAL A 108 -7.86 -6.94 -4.53
CA VAL A 108 -7.51 -8.20 -5.18
C VAL A 108 -6.94 -9.17 -4.15
N ALA A 109 -7.41 -10.41 -4.19
CA ALA A 109 -7.05 -11.43 -3.22
C ALA A 109 -6.96 -12.80 -3.90
N GLY A 110 -6.20 -13.72 -3.28
CA GLY A 110 -6.13 -15.12 -3.72
C GLY A 110 -4.93 -15.48 -4.59
N ASP A 111 -4.13 -14.50 -5.02
CA ASP A 111 -2.92 -14.70 -5.82
C ASP A 111 -1.65 -14.22 -5.08
N GLU A 112 -0.48 -14.67 -5.54
CA GLU A 112 0.79 -14.00 -5.21
C GLU A 112 0.74 -12.54 -5.65
N VAL A 113 1.41 -11.63 -4.92
CA VAL A 113 1.22 -10.18 -5.06
C VAL A 113 1.47 -9.67 -6.49
N GLY A 114 2.51 -10.15 -7.18
CA GLY A 114 2.81 -9.80 -8.57
C GLY A 114 1.75 -10.33 -9.53
N HIS A 115 1.31 -11.57 -9.36
CA HIS A 115 0.19 -12.14 -10.13
C HIS A 115 -1.11 -11.35 -9.92
N ALA A 116 -1.43 -11.00 -8.69
CA ALA A 116 -2.61 -10.22 -8.34
C ALA A 116 -2.61 -8.85 -9.06
N TYR A 117 -1.48 -8.13 -9.01
CA TYR A 117 -1.34 -6.85 -9.73
C TYR A 117 -1.42 -7.02 -11.25
N ASN A 118 -0.79 -8.03 -11.83
CA ASN A 118 -0.84 -8.26 -13.28
C ASN A 118 -2.26 -8.56 -13.76
N ASN A 119 -2.96 -9.48 -13.09
CA ASN A 119 -4.34 -9.85 -13.42
C ASN A 119 -5.25 -8.62 -13.30
N PHE A 120 -5.08 -7.85 -12.23
CA PHE A 120 -5.83 -6.62 -12.02
C PHE A 120 -5.64 -5.61 -13.16
N LEU A 121 -4.39 -5.29 -13.48
CA LEU A 121 -4.08 -4.30 -14.51
C LEU A 121 -4.57 -4.74 -15.89
N GLN A 122 -4.49 -6.03 -16.22
CA GLN A 122 -5.08 -6.57 -17.45
C GLN A 122 -6.58 -6.33 -17.50
N GLN A 123 -7.31 -6.59 -16.40
CA GLN A 123 -8.76 -6.34 -16.33
C GLN A 123 -9.08 -4.85 -16.45
N VAL A 124 -8.32 -3.98 -15.77
CA VAL A 124 -8.50 -2.53 -15.86
C VAL A 124 -8.28 -2.01 -17.28
N LEU A 125 -7.21 -2.47 -17.95
CA LEU A 125 -6.90 -2.10 -19.32
C LEU A 125 -7.90 -2.67 -20.34
N ALA A 126 -8.55 -3.80 -20.03
CA ALA A 126 -9.61 -4.39 -20.86
C ALA A 126 -10.99 -3.78 -20.61
N HIS A 127 -11.22 -3.12 -19.47
CA HIS A 127 -12.52 -2.57 -19.11
C HIS A 127 -12.84 -1.29 -19.90
N PRO A 128 -14.03 -1.15 -20.52
CA PRO A 128 -14.34 -0.04 -21.43
C PRO A 128 -14.26 1.35 -20.77
N GLU A 129 -14.65 1.46 -19.49
CA GLU A 129 -14.50 2.72 -18.75
C GLU A 129 -13.14 2.89 -18.07
N LEU A 130 -12.72 1.96 -17.20
CA LEU A 130 -11.49 2.11 -16.41
C LEU A 130 -10.22 2.22 -17.28
N SER A 131 -10.21 1.61 -18.46
CA SER A 131 -9.12 1.75 -19.43
C SER A 131 -8.98 3.16 -20.00
N THR A 132 -9.91 4.08 -19.73
CA THR A 132 -9.79 5.50 -20.14
C THR A 132 -9.19 6.37 -19.04
N TRP A 133 -9.07 5.85 -17.82
CA TRP A 133 -8.65 6.63 -16.66
C TRP A 133 -7.14 6.92 -16.68
N LYS A 134 -6.73 7.93 -15.91
CA LYS A 134 -5.38 8.49 -15.99
C LYS A 134 -4.37 7.83 -15.06
N TYR A 135 -4.81 7.36 -13.90
CA TYR A 135 -3.89 6.88 -12.87
C TYR A 135 -4.29 5.55 -12.26
N VAL A 136 -3.27 4.84 -11.79
CA VAL A 136 -3.40 3.72 -10.86
C VAL A 136 -2.69 4.11 -9.57
N LEU A 137 -3.34 3.98 -8.42
CA LEU A 137 -2.72 4.13 -7.10
C LEU A 137 -2.65 2.76 -6.43
N THR A 138 -1.45 2.33 -6.08
CA THR A 138 -1.23 1.08 -5.33
C THR A 138 -1.18 1.39 -3.85
N LEU A 139 -1.85 0.57 -3.04
CA LEU A 139 -1.82 0.61 -1.58
C LEU A 139 -1.69 -0.83 -1.05
N GLU A 140 -0.76 -1.10 -0.15
CA GLU A 140 -0.58 -2.44 0.43
C GLU A 140 -1.19 -2.54 1.84
N ASP A 141 -1.60 -3.74 2.24
CA ASP A 141 -2.40 -4.01 3.44
C ASP A 141 -1.66 -3.83 4.78
N ASP A 142 -0.40 -3.40 4.71
CA ASP A 142 0.48 -3.01 5.80
C ASP A 142 1.01 -1.57 5.69
N ASN A 143 0.44 -0.73 4.80
CA ASN A 143 0.80 0.67 4.68
C ASN A 143 -0.29 1.62 5.18
N ILE A 144 0.15 2.64 5.94
CA ILE A 144 -0.68 3.66 6.58
C ILE A 144 -0.36 5.00 5.90
N PRO A 145 -0.97 5.31 4.75
CA PRO A 145 -0.73 6.57 4.07
C PRO A 145 -1.34 7.75 4.86
N PRO A 146 -0.74 8.95 4.77
CA PRO A 146 -1.35 10.14 5.35
C PRO A 146 -2.63 10.52 4.58
N PRO A 147 -3.59 11.22 5.22
CA PRO A 147 -4.88 11.55 4.59
C PRO A 147 -4.77 12.24 3.23
N ASP A 148 -3.75 13.09 3.05
CA ASP A 148 -3.52 13.88 1.83
C ASP A 148 -2.53 13.24 0.84
N ALA A 149 -2.18 11.96 1.01
CA ALA A 149 -1.25 11.26 0.14
C ALA A 149 -1.64 11.32 -1.33
N HIS A 150 -2.90 11.00 -1.66
CA HIS A 150 -3.38 10.96 -3.06
C HIS A 150 -3.22 12.32 -3.74
N ILE A 151 -3.55 13.42 -3.05
CA ILE A 151 -3.41 14.79 -3.57
C ILE A 151 -1.94 15.13 -3.82
N ARG A 152 -1.07 14.88 -2.84
CA ARG A 152 0.37 15.22 -2.93
C ARG A 152 1.07 14.43 -4.05
N LEU A 153 0.74 13.14 -4.20
CA LEU A 153 1.28 12.32 -5.29
C LEU A 153 0.82 12.81 -6.65
N LEU A 154 -0.45 13.24 -6.79
CA LEU A 154 -0.96 13.86 -8.01
C LEU A 154 -0.22 15.17 -8.33
N GLU A 155 0.03 16.02 -7.33
CA GLU A 155 0.84 17.23 -7.54
C GLU A 155 2.26 16.91 -8.02
N ALA A 156 2.90 15.91 -7.41
CA ALA A 156 4.27 15.54 -7.73
C ALA A 156 4.39 14.95 -9.14
N ILE A 157 3.50 14.02 -9.50
CA ILE A 157 3.53 13.37 -10.83
C ILE A 157 3.18 14.35 -11.95
N GLU A 158 2.35 15.35 -11.69
CA GLU A 158 1.93 16.35 -12.69
C GLU A 158 2.92 17.51 -12.86
N ARG A 159 3.69 17.85 -11.82
CA ARG A 159 4.76 18.85 -11.92
C ARG A 159 6.05 18.28 -12.48
N GLY A 160 6.30 17.02 -12.19
CA GLY A 160 7.53 16.35 -12.59
C GLY A 160 7.37 15.56 -13.88
N PRO A 161 8.49 15.28 -14.58
CA PRO A 161 8.51 14.39 -15.74
C PRO A 161 8.51 12.92 -15.30
N PHE A 162 7.56 12.52 -14.43
CA PHE A 162 7.52 11.20 -13.82
C PHE A 162 6.36 10.36 -14.36
N ASP A 163 6.64 9.07 -14.57
CA ASP A 163 5.66 8.05 -14.92
C ASP A 163 5.04 7.42 -13.67
N ALA A 164 5.74 7.47 -12.54
CA ALA A 164 5.18 7.12 -11.24
C ALA A 164 5.88 7.87 -10.09
N VAL A 165 5.11 8.12 -9.02
CA VAL A 165 5.60 8.75 -7.79
C VAL A 165 5.09 7.99 -6.57
N GLY A 166 6.02 7.58 -5.70
CA GLY A 166 5.73 6.92 -4.43
C GLY A 166 5.77 7.86 -3.22
N GLY A 167 5.04 7.51 -2.17
CA GLY A 167 5.29 8.04 -0.83
C GLY A 167 6.49 7.34 -0.19
N VAL A 168 7.19 8.03 0.70
CA VAL A 168 8.31 7.43 1.44
C VAL A 168 7.80 6.59 2.61
N TYR A 169 8.29 5.36 2.68
CA TYR A 169 8.25 4.50 3.84
C TYR A 169 9.55 3.70 3.91
N PHE A 170 9.75 3.01 5.02
CA PHE A 170 10.98 2.30 5.30
C PHE A 170 10.70 0.81 5.47
N THR A 171 11.69 -0.03 5.19
CA THR A 171 11.59 -1.47 5.46
C THR A 171 11.36 -1.69 6.94
N LYS A 172 10.55 -2.70 7.29
CA LYS A 172 10.34 -3.09 8.68
C LYS A 172 11.67 -3.55 9.31
N GLY A 173 11.77 -3.37 10.63
CA GLY A 173 12.94 -3.76 11.42
C GLY A 173 13.96 -2.63 11.58
N ASP A 174 15.00 -2.93 12.34
CA ASP A 174 15.93 -1.92 12.88
C ASP A 174 16.80 -1.26 11.81
N VAL A 175 17.04 -1.95 10.68
CA VAL A 175 17.84 -1.41 9.58
C VAL A 175 17.10 -0.30 8.84
N ASN A 176 15.76 -0.36 8.77
CA ASN A 176 14.89 0.72 8.32
C ASN A 176 15.39 1.42 7.03
N MET A 177 15.54 0.66 5.94
CA MET A 177 16.02 1.21 4.67
C MET A 177 14.90 1.95 3.94
N PRO A 178 15.17 3.12 3.34
CA PRO A 178 14.16 3.87 2.60
C PRO A 178 13.76 3.15 1.32
N GLN A 179 12.46 3.14 1.03
CA GLN A 179 11.88 2.62 -0.20
C GLN A 179 12.07 3.63 -1.37
N CYS A 180 13.33 3.94 -1.67
CA CYS A 180 13.78 4.87 -2.71
C CYS A 180 15.13 4.36 -3.23
N TYR A 181 15.15 3.77 -4.42
CA TYR A 181 16.25 2.89 -4.84
C TYR A 181 16.96 3.39 -6.09
N GLY A 182 18.29 3.36 -6.06
CA GLY A 182 19.17 3.60 -7.20
C GLY A 182 19.23 5.06 -7.64
N ASP A 183 20.37 5.44 -8.23
CA ASP A 183 20.58 6.79 -8.74
C ASP A 183 20.39 6.88 -10.27
N PRO A 184 19.38 7.64 -10.75
CA PRO A 184 19.18 7.89 -12.17
C PRO A 184 20.37 8.51 -12.89
N GLU A 185 21.18 9.31 -12.19
CA GLU A 185 22.37 9.90 -12.79
C GLU A 185 23.46 8.85 -12.97
N LEU A 186 23.73 8.04 -11.94
CA LEU A 186 24.69 6.94 -12.05
C LEU A 186 24.27 5.92 -13.10
N PHE A 187 22.97 5.60 -13.22
CA PHE A 187 22.47 4.73 -14.28
C PHE A 187 22.73 5.35 -15.67
N ARG A 188 22.45 6.64 -15.86
CA ARG A 188 22.70 7.33 -17.14
C ARG A 188 24.18 7.37 -17.51
N GLN A 189 25.08 7.52 -16.54
CA GLN A 189 26.52 7.59 -16.76
C GLN A 189 27.15 6.21 -17.01
N SER A 190 26.73 5.20 -16.25
CA SER A 190 27.36 3.88 -16.27
C SER A 190 26.65 2.86 -17.17
N GLY A 191 25.37 3.07 -17.47
CA GLY A 191 24.50 2.06 -18.08
C GLY A 191 24.15 0.89 -17.15
N VAL A 192 24.64 0.88 -15.91
CA VAL A 192 24.42 -0.21 -14.95
C VAL A 192 23.22 0.12 -14.07
N MET A 193 22.20 -0.73 -14.12
CA MET A 193 21.04 -0.60 -13.24
C MET A 193 21.38 -1.09 -11.84
N ASP A 194 21.21 -0.22 -10.84
CA ASP A 194 21.35 -0.57 -9.44
C ASP A 194 20.14 -0.14 -8.62
N PHE A 195 19.84 -0.91 -7.58
CA PHE A 195 18.74 -0.66 -6.64
C PHE A 195 19.26 -0.57 -5.20
N ARG A 196 20.45 0.00 -5.00
CA ARG A 196 20.87 0.32 -3.64
C ARG A 196 19.99 1.44 -3.09
N PRO A 197 19.57 1.38 -1.82
CA PRO A 197 18.81 2.46 -1.21
C PRO A 197 19.56 3.80 -1.33
N ARG A 198 18.81 4.86 -1.64
CA ARG A 198 19.33 6.22 -1.71
C ARG A 198 19.66 6.75 -0.30
N ASP A 199 20.66 7.61 -0.21
CA ASP A 199 20.74 8.53 0.94
C ASP A 199 19.64 9.58 0.77
N VAL A 200 18.69 9.58 1.70
CA VAL A 200 17.49 10.39 1.65
C VAL A 200 17.41 11.41 2.79
N ALA A 201 18.44 11.52 3.65
CA ALA A 201 18.36 12.35 4.86
C ALA A 201 17.99 13.81 4.53
N ALA A 202 18.64 14.39 3.52
CA ALA A 202 18.37 15.75 3.08
C ALA A 202 16.96 15.91 2.47
N ALA A 203 16.54 14.95 1.63
CA ALA A 203 15.22 14.97 1.00
C ALA A 203 14.09 14.85 2.04
N LEU A 204 14.28 13.97 3.03
CA LEU A 204 13.37 13.76 4.14
C LEU A 204 13.23 14.99 5.03
N GLN A 205 14.35 15.66 5.35
CA GLN A 205 14.34 16.88 6.16
C GLN A 205 13.61 18.03 5.46
N ARG A 206 13.74 18.13 4.13
CA ARG A 206 13.21 19.24 3.33
C ARG A 206 11.84 18.95 2.71
N GLY A 207 11.34 17.73 2.79
CA GLY A 207 10.11 17.31 2.09
C GLY A 207 10.24 17.48 0.56
N GLN A 208 11.38 17.09 0.00
CA GLN A 208 11.66 17.22 -1.43
C GLN A 208 11.22 15.99 -2.20
N ILE A 209 11.08 16.13 -3.52
CA ILE A 209 10.94 14.99 -4.43
C ILE A 209 12.34 14.49 -4.78
N CYS A 210 12.58 13.19 -4.65
CA CYS A 210 13.83 12.55 -5.06
C CYS A 210 13.57 11.62 -6.24
N GLU A 211 14.17 11.90 -7.40
CA GLU A 211 14.17 10.94 -8.51
C GLU A 211 15.01 9.71 -8.15
N CYS A 212 14.56 8.53 -8.56
CA CYS A 212 15.20 7.25 -8.27
C CYS A 212 14.98 6.25 -9.43
N ASN A 213 15.72 5.15 -9.42
CA ASN A 213 15.55 4.06 -10.40
C ASN A 213 14.41 3.11 -10.03
N GLY A 214 14.10 2.96 -8.74
CA GLY A 214 13.07 2.06 -8.23
C GLY A 214 12.29 2.64 -7.06
N ILE A 215 10.99 2.35 -7.05
CA ILE A 215 10.04 2.71 -6.00
C ILE A 215 9.24 1.46 -5.64
N ALA A 216 8.82 1.39 -4.39
CA ALA A 216 7.97 0.30 -3.92
C ALA A 216 6.48 0.62 -4.07
N MET A 217 5.58 -0.30 -3.72
CA MET A 217 4.16 -0.25 -4.12
C MET A 217 3.16 0.06 -3.00
N GLY A 218 3.60 0.14 -1.74
CA GLY A 218 2.78 0.44 -0.58
C GLY A 218 1.95 1.73 -0.60
N CYS A 219 2.38 2.76 -1.33
CA CYS A 219 1.59 3.97 -1.60
C CYS A 219 2.16 4.71 -2.80
N THR A 220 1.78 4.29 -4.01
CA THR A 220 2.44 4.75 -5.23
C THR A 220 1.45 5.02 -6.34
N LEU A 221 1.55 6.21 -6.92
CA LEU A 221 0.73 6.66 -8.03
C LEU A 221 1.47 6.45 -9.35
N TRP A 222 0.84 5.76 -10.29
CA TRP A 222 1.36 5.41 -11.60
C TRP A 222 0.49 6.06 -12.68
N ARG A 223 1.10 6.55 -13.76
CA ARG A 223 0.35 6.91 -14.97
C ARG A 223 -0.17 5.63 -15.62
N MET A 224 -1.46 5.59 -15.96
CA MET A 224 -2.07 4.43 -16.62
C MET A 224 -1.37 4.08 -17.94
N ASP A 225 -0.93 5.09 -18.69
CA ASP A 225 -0.23 4.92 -19.96
C ASP A 225 1.10 4.16 -19.82
N LEU A 226 1.75 4.17 -18.65
CA LEU A 226 2.97 3.41 -18.40
C LEU A 226 2.76 1.92 -18.68
N PHE A 227 1.63 1.36 -18.24
CA PHE A 227 1.30 -0.06 -18.42
C PHE A 227 0.89 -0.42 -19.86
N ARG A 228 0.57 0.58 -20.69
CA ARG A 228 0.38 0.40 -22.14
C ARG A 228 1.71 0.45 -22.89
N GLN A 229 2.64 1.25 -22.41
CA GLN A 229 3.94 1.49 -23.05
C GLN A 229 4.97 0.42 -22.70
N VAL A 230 4.86 -0.20 -21.52
CA VAL A 230 5.71 -1.32 -21.10
C VAL A 230 4.86 -2.59 -21.14
N PRO A 231 5.22 -3.61 -21.95
CA PRO A 231 4.38 -4.80 -22.11
C PRO A 231 4.38 -5.67 -20.83
N PRO A 232 3.31 -6.43 -20.55
CA PRO A 232 3.29 -7.39 -19.44
C PRO A 232 4.28 -8.56 -19.66
N PRO A 233 4.56 -9.38 -18.63
CA PRO A 233 4.18 -9.17 -17.23
C PRO A 233 4.88 -7.93 -16.66
N TRP A 234 4.18 -7.18 -15.81
CA TRP A 234 4.70 -5.97 -15.19
C TRP A 234 5.40 -6.32 -13.88
N PHE A 235 4.72 -7.03 -12.99
CA PHE A 235 5.18 -7.31 -11.63
C PHE A 235 5.53 -8.78 -11.48
N VAL A 236 6.80 -9.08 -11.22
CA VAL A 236 7.30 -10.46 -11.09
C VAL A 236 8.28 -10.55 -9.93
N THR A 237 7.96 -11.37 -8.94
CA THR A 237 8.90 -11.72 -7.87
C THR A 237 9.88 -12.76 -8.40
N VAL A 238 11.18 -12.46 -8.34
CA VAL A 238 12.26 -13.37 -8.73
C VAL A 238 13.02 -13.76 -7.47
N ALA A 239 13.18 -15.05 -7.24
CA ALA A 239 13.99 -15.59 -6.15
C ALA A 239 14.51 -16.96 -6.59
N ASP A 240 15.55 -16.96 -7.43
CA ASP A 240 16.03 -18.16 -8.12
C ASP A 240 17.56 -18.15 -8.30
N TRP A 241 18.13 -19.30 -8.69
CA TRP A 241 19.55 -19.48 -8.98
C TRP A 241 19.75 -19.84 -10.45
N PHE A 242 20.46 -18.98 -11.18
CA PHE A 242 20.76 -19.14 -12.61
C PHE A 242 22.28 -19.33 -12.80
N PRO A 243 22.80 -20.57 -12.77
CA PRO A 243 24.24 -20.84 -12.92
C PRO A 243 24.83 -20.21 -14.18
N GLU A 244 24.10 -20.27 -15.29
CA GLU A 244 24.51 -19.74 -16.59
C GLU A 244 24.49 -18.20 -16.66
N GLN A 245 23.84 -17.53 -15.71
CA GLN A 245 23.80 -16.06 -15.60
C GLN A 245 24.65 -15.54 -14.43
N GLY A 246 25.50 -16.39 -13.85
CA GLY A 246 26.45 -16.00 -12.82
C GLY A 246 25.91 -16.03 -11.39
N GLY A 247 24.78 -16.70 -11.12
CA GLY A 247 24.35 -17.04 -9.76
C GLY A 247 22.91 -16.65 -9.39
N ALA A 248 22.70 -16.24 -8.14
CA ALA A 248 21.38 -15.95 -7.58
C ALA A 248 20.78 -14.66 -8.16
N ALA A 249 19.49 -14.69 -8.49
CA ALA A 249 18.68 -13.52 -8.74
C ALA A 249 17.56 -13.43 -7.69
N ALA A 250 17.55 -12.35 -6.92
CA ALA A 250 16.52 -12.06 -5.94
C ALA A 250 16.05 -10.61 -6.11
N MET A 251 14.78 -10.43 -6.47
CA MET A 251 14.19 -9.12 -6.71
C MET A 251 12.67 -9.20 -6.51
N THR A 252 12.13 -8.25 -5.76
CA THR A 252 10.70 -8.11 -5.56
C THR A 252 10.01 -7.58 -6.81
N GLN A 253 8.69 -7.80 -6.88
CA GLN A 253 7.85 -7.50 -8.04
C GLN A 253 7.90 -6.04 -8.50
N ASP A 254 8.06 -5.12 -7.56
CA ASP A 254 8.15 -3.69 -7.77
C ASP A 254 9.46 -3.29 -8.46
N LEU A 255 10.62 -3.72 -7.93
CA LEU A 255 11.93 -3.46 -8.51
C LEU A 255 12.11 -4.15 -9.85
N TYR A 256 11.51 -5.33 -10.05
CA TYR A 256 11.43 -5.98 -11.34
C TYR A 256 10.78 -5.06 -12.38
N PHE A 257 9.61 -4.50 -12.05
CA PHE A 257 8.92 -3.61 -12.97
C PHE A 257 9.70 -2.33 -13.20
N CYS A 258 10.23 -1.74 -12.13
CA CYS A 258 11.03 -0.53 -12.23
C CYS A 258 12.24 -0.72 -13.13
N LYS A 259 12.96 -1.85 -13.03
CA LYS A 259 14.08 -2.17 -13.94
C LYS A 259 13.63 -2.13 -15.40
N LYS A 260 12.61 -2.92 -15.72
CA LYS A 260 12.06 -3.06 -17.08
C LYS A 260 11.57 -1.71 -17.64
N ALA A 261 10.91 -0.91 -16.80
CA ALA A 261 10.41 0.40 -17.21
C ALA A 261 11.52 1.45 -17.34
N ARG A 262 12.54 1.45 -16.48
CA ARG A 262 13.71 2.34 -16.61
C ARG A 262 14.48 2.05 -17.89
N GLU A 263 14.65 0.79 -18.26
CA GLU A 263 15.25 0.38 -19.53
C GLU A 263 14.42 0.88 -20.73
N ALA A 264 13.11 1.05 -20.57
CA ALA A 264 12.21 1.69 -21.54
C ALA A 264 12.13 3.23 -21.40
N GLY A 265 13.07 3.85 -20.67
CA GLY A 265 13.18 5.30 -20.51
C GLY A 265 12.19 5.95 -19.55
N LYS A 266 11.52 5.16 -18.70
CA LYS A 266 10.53 5.67 -17.73
C LYS A 266 11.21 6.28 -16.51
N ARG A 267 10.51 7.17 -15.81
CA ARG A 267 11.08 7.96 -14.70
C ARG A 267 10.22 7.85 -13.45
N PHE A 268 10.90 7.70 -12.32
CA PHE A 268 10.27 7.48 -11.02
C PHE A 268 10.81 8.43 -9.98
N ALA A 269 9.96 8.78 -9.01
CA ALA A 269 10.38 9.59 -7.89
C ALA A 269 9.66 9.18 -6.60
N VAL A 270 10.24 9.59 -5.47
CA VAL A 270 9.60 9.52 -4.16
C VAL A 270 9.34 10.94 -3.67
N ASP A 271 8.11 11.22 -3.24
CA ASP A 271 7.73 12.49 -2.63
C ASP A 271 7.83 12.40 -1.11
N PHE A 272 8.85 13.04 -0.53
CA PHE A 272 9.10 13.01 0.91
C PHE A 272 8.13 13.87 1.74
N ARG A 273 7.18 14.56 1.08
CA ARG A 273 6.01 15.14 1.76
C ARG A 273 5.00 14.05 2.14
N VAL A 274 5.00 12.89 1.47
CA VAL A 274 4.07 11.78 1.72
C VAL A 274 4.78 10.72 2.55
N LYS A 275 4.66 10.82 3.88
CA LYS A 275 5.28 9.88 4.84
C LYS A 275 4.29 8.80 5.21
N VAL A 276 4.56 7.59 4.75
CA VAL A 276 3.66 6.43 4.87
C VAL A 276 4.18 5.56 6.00
N GLY A 277 3.32 5.23 6.97
CA GLY A 277 3.68 4.26 8.01
C GLY A 277 3.70 2.85 7.45
N HIS A 278 4.65 2.02 7.90
CA HIS A 278 4.73 0.62 7.50
C HIS A 278 4.48 -0.26 8.73
N ILE A 279 3.27 -0.79 8.87
CA ILE A 279 2.89 -1.54 10.07
C ILE A 279 3.35 -2.99 9.99
N ASP A 280 3.95 -3.49 11.06
CA ASP A 280 4.01 -4.92 11.29
C ASP A 280 2.69 -5.36 11.96
N PRO A 281 1.82 -6.11 11.25
CA PRO A 281 0.53 -6.53 11.82
C PRO A 281 0.68 -7.51 12.99
N GLY A 282 1.82 -8.22 13.11
CA GLY A 282 2.05 -9.17 14.20
C GLY A 282 2.39 -8.49 15.53
N THR A 283 3.14 -7.38 15.47
CA THR A 283 3.58 -6.63 16.66
C THR A 283 2.80 -5.34 16.90
N GLY A 284 2.15 -4.80 15.87
CA GLY A 284 1.48 -3.49 15.88
C GLY A 284 2.42 -2.29 15.80
N ILE A 285 3.73 -2.53 15.62
CA ILE A 285 4.75 -1.48 15.46
C ILE A 285 4.59 -0.85 14.08
N VAL A 286 4.69 0.47 14.02
CA VAL A 286 4.67 1.26 12.77
C VAL A 286 6.06 1.85 12.58
N TYR A 287 6.68 1.51 11.45
CA TYR A 287 7.97 2.04 10.99
C TYR A 287 7.78 3.25 10.09
#